data_AF-A0A0R2DYG5-F1
#
_entry.id   AF-A0A0R2DYG5-F1
#
_cell.length_a   1.000
_cell.length_b   1.000
_cell.length_c   1.000
_cell.angle_alpha   90.00
_cell.angle_beta   90.00
_cell.angle_gamma   90.00
#
_symmetry.space_group_name_H-M   'P 1'
#
loop_
_entity.id
_entity.type
_entity.pdbx_description
1 polymer ?
#
loop_
_entity_poly.entity_id
_entity_poly.type
_entity_poly.pdbx_seq_one_letter_code
_entity_poly.pdbx_strand_id
1 'polypeptide(L)'
;MDVAVIANCNADAVLAVYPWTPNTKILQAISTVSNVPILAGIGGGLTKGLRSATIGFFAEENGAQAVVLNAPTPLETVISVGKVVDVPIIYTVVNKSINIKDRIDAGVKAFNVAGGKETAELVRWLREELAEIAPNFPIIASGGKSDEQIKKTIAAGANAITFTAYGVTEATFQKKMEKYRHEH
;
A
#
# COMPACT_ATOMS: atom_id res chain seq x y z
N MET A 1 -7.52 -11.01 -2.27
CA MET A 1 -6.73 -11.27 -3.49
C MET A 1 -6.48 -12.76 -3.54
N ASP A 2 -6.55 -13.35 -4.71
CA ASP A 2 -6.31 -14.78 -4.90
C ASP A 2 -4.81 -15.08 -4.75
N VAL A 3 -4.46 -16.12 -3.98
CA VAL A 3 -3.06 -16.58 -3.79
C VAL A 3 -2.43 -16.99 -5.12
N ALA A 4 -3.22 -17.45 -6.09
CA ALA A 4 -2.74 -17.74 -7.43
C ALA A 4 -2.25 -16.48 -8.16
N VAL A 5 -2.94 -15.35 -8.00
CA VAL A 5 -2.51 -14.07 -8.59
C VAL A 5 -1.25 -13.56 -7.90
N ILE A 6 -1.18 -13.68 -6.57
CA ILE A 6 0.01 -13.28 -5.80
C ILE A 6 1.25 -14.03 -6.28
N ALA A 7 1.14 -15.35 -6.43
CA ALA A 7 2.27 -16.19 -6.80
C ALA A 7 2.71 -16.05 -8.28
N ASN A 8 1.88 -15.46 -9.14
CA ASN A 8 2.09 -15.46 -10.59
C ASN A 8 2.03 -14.06 -11.23
N CYS A 9 1.98 -12.99 -10.45
CA CYS A 9 2.08 -11.63 -10.98
C CYS A 9 3.54 -11.18 -11.09
N ASN A 10 3.78 -10.15 -11.90
CA ASN A 10 5.09 -9.51 -12.06
C ASN A 10 5.17 -8.17 -11.29
N ALA A 11 4.40 -8.03 -10.21
CA ALA A 11 4.44 -6.83 -9.38
C ALA A 11 5.70 -6.83 -8.50
N ASP A 12 6.27 -5.66 -8.24
CA ASP A 12 7.49 -5.53 -7.42
C ASP A 12 7.24 -5.74 -5.92
N ALA A 13 5.98 -5.66 -5.47
CA ALA A 13 5.58 -5.87 -4.08
C ALA A 13 4.09 -6.20 -3.97
N VAL A 14 3.70 -6.82 -2.85
CA VAL A 14 2.31 -7.05 -2.46
C VAL A 14 1.88 -6.05 -1.39
N LEU A 15 0.91 -5.19 -1.73
CA LEU A 15 0.27 -4.32 -0.74
C LEU A 15 -0.88 -5.07 -0.04
N ALA A 16 -0.62 -5.58 1.16
CA ALA A 16 -1.56 -6.34 1.97
C ALA A 16 -2.37 -5.42 2.90
N VAL A 17 -3.20 -4.55 2.30
CA VAL A 17 -4.09 -3.62 3.02
C VAL A 17 -5.55 -3.97 2.72
N TYR A 18 -6.35 -4.15 3.77
CA TYR A 18 -7.76 -4.54 3.66
C TYR A 18 -8.62 -3.91 4.78
N PRO A 19 -9.94 -3.75 4.58
CA PRO A 19 -10.81 -2.96 5.47
C PRO A 19 -11.26 -3.71 6.74
N TRP A 20 -10.43 -4.61 7.26
CA TRP A 20 -10.68 -5.34 8.51
C TRP A 20 -9.51 -5.15 9.46
N THR A 21 -9.69 -5.54 10.73
CA THR A 21 -8.56 -5.62 11.64
C THR A 21 -7.52 -6.57 11.04
N PRO A 22 -6.25 -6.16 10.95
CA PRO A 22 -5.18 -7.03 10.47
C PRO A 22 -5.18 -8.37 11.19
N ASN A 23 -5.06 -9.45 10.42
CA ASN A 23 -5.11 -10.82 10.89
C ASN A 23 -3.83 -11.54 10.48
N THR A 24 -3.11 -12.07 11.47
CA THR A 24 -1.84 -12.77 11.27
C THR A 24 -1.99 -13.97 10.33
N LYS A 25 -3.13 -14.67 10.34
CA LYS A 25 -3.37 -15.79 9.42
C LYS A 25 -3.42 -15.36 7.96
N ILE A 26 -3.99 -14.18 7.68
CA ILE A 26 -4.03 -13.64 6.32
C ILE A 26 -2.62 -13.28 5.87
N LEU A 27 -1.84 -12.62 6.73
CA LEU A 27 -0.46 -12.26 6.41
C LEU A 27 0.43 -13.49 6.21
N GLN A 28 0.29 -14.53 7.05
CA GLN A 28 1.00 -15.80 6.88
C GLN A 28 0.66 -16.46 5.54
N ALA A 29 -0.63 -16.50 5.16
CA ALA A 29 -1.03 -17.06 3.88
C ALA A 29 -0.42 -16.30 2.69
N ILE A 30 -0.36 -14.97 2.75
CA ILE A 30 0.31 -14.14 1.74
C ILE A 30 1.81 -14.43 1.73
N SER A 31 2.44 -14.49 2.90
CA SER A 31 3.89 -14.69 3.04
C SER A 31 4.35 -16.05 2.53
N THR A 32 3.52 -17.09 2.65
CA THR A 32 3.81 -18.42 2.09
C THR A 32 3.87 -18.42 0.56
N VAL A 33 3.10 -17.57 -0.12
CA VAL A 33 2.96 -17.59 -1.59
C VAL A 33 3.65 -16.43 -2.30
N SER A 34 3.95 -15.34 -1.58
CA SER A 34 4.60 -14.16 -2.14
C SER A 34 6.08 -14.43 -2.39
N ASN A 35 6.52 -14.18 -3.62
CA ASN A 35 7.93 -14.18 -4.01
C ASN A 35 8.57 -12.77 -4.01
N VAL A 36 7.79 -11.75 -3.64
CA VAL A 36 8.19 -10.34 -3.59
C VAL A 36 7.87 -9.73 -2.21
N PRO A 37 8.48 -8.57 -1.86
CA PRO A 37 8.21 -7.91 -0.58
C PRO A 37 6.73 -7.64 -0.32
N ILE A 38 6.34 -7.70 0.96
CA ILE A 38 4.99 -7.50 1.45
C ILE A 38 4.94 -6.21 2.27
N LEU A 39 4.03 -5.33 1.90
CA LEU A 39 3.72 -4.09 2.62
C LEU A 39 2.40 -4.30 3.38
N ALA A 40 2.48 -4.53 4.69
CA ALA A 40 1.34 -4.98 5.48
C ALA A 40 0.58 -3.82 6.14
N GLY A 41 -0.75 -3.78 5.99
CA GLY A 41 -1.59 -2.84 6.72
C GLY A 41 -1.69 -3.20 8.21
N ILE A 42 -1.36 -2.26 9.11
CA ILE A 42 -1.30 -2.51 10.57
C ILE A 42 -2.15 -1.53 11.40
N GLY A 43 -2.75 -0.53 10.76
CA GLY A 43 -3.52 0.49 11.46
C GLY A 43 -4.35 1.37 10.55
N GLY A 44 -5.30 2.08 11.15
CA GLY A 44 -6.24 2.96 10.46
C GLY A 44 -7.23 3.62 11.41
N GLY A 45 -8.43 3.91 10.93
CA GLY A 45 -9.49 4.53 11.73
C GLY A 45 -9.92 3.71 12.96
N LEU A 46 -9.95 2.38 12.84
CA LEU A 46 -10.45 1.46 13.88
C LEU A 46 -9.34 0.87 14.77
N THR A 47 -8.08 0.91 14.31
CA THR A 47 -6.93 0.29 14.99
C THR A 47 -5.84 1.34 15.13
N LYS A 48 -5.56 1.77 16.36
CA LYS A 48 -4.65 2.88 16.70
C LYS A 48 -3.85 2.56 17.97
N GLY A 49 -2.85 3.39 18.26
CA GLY A 49 -2.05 3.33 19.49
C GLY A 49 -1.32 2.00 19.65
N LEU A 50 -1.29 1.49 20.88
CA LEU A 50 -0.58 0.27 21.25
C LEU A 50 -1.01 -0.94 20.41
N ARG A 51 -2.29 -1.04 20.04
CA ARG A 51 -2.78 -2.14 19.20
C ARG A 51 -2.12 -2.16 17.82
N SER A 52 -1.94 -1.00 17.20
CA SER A 52 -1.22 -0.91 15.92
C SER A 52 0.25 -1.25 16.07
N ALA A 53 0.90 -0.85 17.17
CA ALA A 53 2.29 -1.20 17.42
C ALA A 53 2.48 -2.72 17.59
N THR A 54 1.60 -3.37 18.36
CA THR A 54 1.60 -4.83 18.53
C THR A 54 1.37 -5.57 17.21
N ILE A 55 0.40 -5.12 16.41
CA ILE A 55 0.16 -5.70 15.07
C ILE A 55 1.35 -5.47 14.14
N GLY A 56 1.99 -4.30 14.22
CA GLY A 56 3.21 -3.97 13.49
C GLY A 56 4.34 -4.96 13.75
N PHE A 57 4.65 -5.18 15.03
CA PHE A 57 5.65 -6.16 15.44
C PHE A 57 5.34 -7.57 14.92
N PHE A 58 4.09 -8.01 15.05
CA PHE A 58 3.69 -9.30 14.49
C PHE A 58 3.79 -9.34 12.97
N ALA A 59 3.52 -8.24 12.27
CA ALA A 59 3.62 -8.20 10.82
C ALA A 59 5.06 -8.37 10.35
N GLU A 60 5.99 -7.68 11.01
CA GLU A 60 7.44 -7.79 10.80
C GLU A 60 7.94 -9.22 11.04
N GLU A 61 7.61 -9.81 12.20
CA GLU A 61 7.99 -11.20 12.52
C GLU A 61 7.41 -12.24 11.55
N ASN A 62 6.31 -11.90 10.87
CA ASN A 62 5.69 -12.76 9.85
C ASN A 62 6.12 -12.40 8.42
N GLY A 63 7.23 -11.67 8.25
CA GLY A 63 7.89 -11.48 6.97
C GLY A 63 7.45 -10.25 6.18
N ALA A 64 6.71 -9.31 6.77
CA ALA A 64 6.44 -8.02 6.13
C ALA A 64 7.71 -7.16 6.11
N GLN A 65 8.10 -6.67 4.94
CA GLN A 65 9.28 -5.80 4.76
C GLN A 65 8.95 -4.32 4.96
N ALA A 66 7.68 -3.96 5.07
CA ALA A 66 7.25 -2.64 5.50
C ALA A 66 5.85 -2.72 6.12
N VAL A 67 5.53 -1.75 6.96
CA VAL A 67 4.20 -1.62 7.58
C VAL A 67 3.49 -0.36 7.09
N VAL A 68 2.17 -0.46 6.92
CA VAL A 68 1.33 0.59 6.35
C VAL A 68 0.31 1.03 7.40
N LEU A 69 0.37 2.31 7.78
CA LEU A 69 -0.61 2.97 8.63
C LEU A 69 -1.54 3.82 7.77
N ASN A 70 -2.84 3.54 7.83
CA ASN A 70 -3.79 4.25 7.00
C ASN A 70 -4.34 5.49 7.68
N ALA A 71 -4.56 6.59 6.94
CA ALA A 71 -5.37 7.67 7.49
C ALA A 71 -6.74 7.14 7.98
N PRO A 72 -7.30 7.66 9.09
CA PRO A 72 -6.81 8.77 9.90
C PRO A 72 -6.01 8.32 11.14
N THR A 73 -4.96 7.50 10.97
CA THR A 73 -4.04 7.17 12.07
C THR A 73 -3.38 8.45 12.61
N PRO A 74 -3.45 8.70 13.92
CA PRO A 74 -2.91 9.93 14.52
C PRO A 74 -1.39 9.85 14.71
N LEU A 75 -0.74 11.00 14.92
CA LEU A 75 0.73 11.11 14.98
C LEU A 75 1.32 10.24 16.10
N GLU A 76 0.68 10.20 17.27
CA GLU A 76 1.16 9.42 18.41
C GLU A 76 1.23 7.91 18.11
N THR A 77 0.36 7.43 17.21
CA THR A 77 0.39 6.02 16.79
C THR A 77 1.58 5.74 15.90
N VAL A 78 1.91 6.65 14.97
CA VAL A 78 3.09 6.52 14.10
C VAL A 78 4.36 6.43 14.95
N ILE A 79 4.49 7.35 15.92
CA ILE A 79 5.62 7.37 16.86
C ILE A 79 5.66 6.07 17.69
N SER A 80 4.52 5.60 18.17
CA SER A 80 4.46 4.36 18.97
C SER A 80 4.87 3.13 18.17
N VAL A 81 4.45 3.05 16.90
CA VAL A 81 4.83 1.97 15.99
C VAL A 81 6.33 2.03 15.71
N GLY A 82 6.89 3.20 15.39
CA GLY A 82 8.32 3.37 15.10
C GLY A 82 9.27 3.14 16.27
N LYS A 83 8.75 2.93 17.49
CA LYS A 83 9.54 2.49 18.65
C LYS A 83 9.65 0.97 18.77
N VAL A 84 8.82 0.23 18.03
CA VAL A 84 8.66 -1.21 18.20
C VAL A 84 8.99 -1.99 16.93
N VAL A 85 8.81 -1.39 15.75
CA VAL A 85 9.13 -2.03 14.46
C VAL A 85 10.43 -1.46 13.88
N ASP A 86 11.26 -2.31 13.29
CA ASP A 86 12.50 -1.90 12.61
C ASP A 86 12.27 -1.71 11.10
N VAL A 87 11.27 -2.36 10.52
CA VAL A 87 10.88 -2.19 9.11
C VAL A 87 10.30 -0.78 8.80
N PRO A 88 10.48 -0.27 7.57
CA PRO A 88 9.97 1.03 7.16
C PRO A 88 8.46 1.22 7.38
N ILE A 89 8.09 2.41 7.88
CA ILE A 89 6.70 2.82 8.02
C ILE A 89 6.25 3.60 6.78
N ILE A 90 5.16 3.16 6.18
CA ILE A 90 4.45 3.83 5.08
C ILE A 90 3.16 4.42 5.65
N TYR A 91 2.89 5.70 5.36
CA TYR A 91 1.66 6.35 5.80
C TYR A 91 0.72 6.63 4.64
N THR A 92 -0.54 6.20 4.74
CA THR A 92 -1.54 6.44 3.69
C THR A 92 -2.14 7.84 3.82
N VAL A 93 -2.02 8.63 2.75
CA VAL A 93 -2.61 9.96 2.59
C VAL A 93 -3.90 9.85 1.78
N VAL A 94 -5.00 10.36 2.34
CA VAL A 94 -6.33 10.32 1.69
C VAL A 94 -6.88 11.70 1.34
N ASN A 95 -6.30 12.76 1.90
CA ASN A 95 -6.67 14.15 1.68
C ASN A 95 -5.51 15.08 2.09
N LYS A 96 -5.72 16.40 1.97
CA LYS A 96 -4.72 17.44 2.25
C LYS A 96 -4.63 17.88 3.71
N SER A 97 -5.31 17.20 4.65
CA SER A 97 -5.41 17.67 6.04
C SER A 97 -4.28 17.21 6.96
N ILE A 98 -3.26 16.53 6.42
CA ILE A 98 -2.15 16.01 7.21
C ILE A 98 -0.99 17.01 7.26
N ASN A 99 -0.27 17.05 8.38
CA ASN A 99 1.03 17.70 8.43
C ASN A 99 2.10 16.72 7.92
N ILE A 100 2.65 16.98 6.74
CA ILE A 100 3.62 16.11 6.06
C ILE A 100 4.94 16.06 6.84
N LYS A 101 5.42 17.22 7.30
CA LYS A 101 6.69 17.33 8.03
C LYS A 101 6.64 16.53 9.33
N ASP A 102 5.57 16.64 10.11
CA ASP A 102 5.43 15.89 11.35
C ASP A 102 5.45 14.38 11.12
N ARG A 103 4.90 13.90 9.99
CA ARG A 103 4.91 12.48 9.64
C ARG A 103 6.31 12.00 9.27
N ILE A 104 7.07 12.79 8.52
CA ILE A 104 8.47 12.49 8.18
C ILE A 104 9.32 12.47 9.45
N ASP A 105 9.19 13.51 10.29
CA ASP A 105 9.93 13.65 11.55
C ASP A 105 9.61 12.49 12.53
N ALA A 106 8.39 11.94 12.48
CA ALA A 106 7.99 10.75 13.23
C ALA A 106 8.49 9.41 12.65
N GLY A 107 9.26 9.43 11.56
CA GLY A 107 9.92 8.25 11.00
C GLY A 107 9.22 7.59 9.80
N VAL A 108 8.17 8.21 9.23
CA VAL A 108 7.59 7.72 7.96
C VAL A 108 8.66 7.76 6.87
N LYS A 109 8.73 6.70 6.06
CA LYS A 109 9.72 6.52 4.98
C LYS A 109 9.13 6.58 3.58
N ALA A 110 7.82 6.48 3.46
CA ALA A 110 7.10 6.66 2.19
C ALA A 110 5.64 7.07 2.45
N PHE A 111 5.04 7.74 1.48
CA PHE A 111 3.60 7.98 1.47
C PHE A 111 2.90 7.04 0.50
N ASN A 112 1.74 6.51 0.90
CA ASN A 112 0.81 5.80 0.03
C ASN A 112 -0.40 6.71 -0.24
N VAL A 113 -0.66 7.12 -1.47
CA VAL A 113 -1.77 8.04 -1.79
C VAL A 113 -2.99 7.27 -2.26
N ALA A 114 -4.10 7.44 -1.54
CA ALA A 114 -5.37 6.78 -1.79
C ALA A 114 -6.52 7.81 -1.83
N GLY A 115 -6.46 8.75 -2.78
CA GLY A 115 -7.45 9.84 -2.96
C GLY A 115 -8.62 9.50 -3.89
N GLY A 116 -8.82 8.22 -4.25
CA GLY A 116 -9.86 7.82 -5.21
C GLY A 116 -9.68 8.51 -6.57
N LYS A 117 -10.72 9.21 -7.04
CA LYS A 117 -10.69 9.96 -8.31
C LYS A 117 -9.67 11.12 -8.30
N GLU A 118 -9.35 11.63 -7.12
CA GLU A 118 -8.46 12.77 -6.91
C GLU A 118 -7.01 12.35 -6.64
N THR A 119 -6.69 11.04 -6.76
CA THR A 119 -5.35 10.52 -6.42
C THR A 119 -4.23 11.28 -7.13
N ALA A 120 -4.36 11.55 -8.43
CA ALA A 120 -3.33 12.29 -9.17
C ALA A 120 -3.20 13.75 -8.71
N GLU A 121 -4.29 14.40 -8.32
CA GLU A 121 -4.23 15.77 -7.76
C GLU A 121 -3.55 15.75 -6.39
N LEU A 122 -3.89 14.77 -5.56
CA LEU A 122 -3.32 14.62 -4.23
C LEU A 122 -1.81 14.30 -4.29
N VAL A 123 -1.36 13.54 -5.29
CA VAL A 123 0.07 13.32 -5.56
C VAL A 123 0.78 14.62 -5.94
N ARG A 124 0.19 15.46 -6.80
CA ARG A 124 0.79 16.75 -7.18
C ARG A 124 0.94 17.67 -5.98
N TRP A 125 -0.14 17.83 -5.20
CA TRP A 125 -0.12 18.59 -3.97
C TRP A 125 0.97 18.06 -3.02
N LEU A 126 1.03 16.74 -2.81
CA LEU A 126 2.03 16.15 -1.94
C LEU A 126 3.46 16.41 -2.46
N ARG A 127 3.68 16.41 -3.78
CA ARG A 127 4.97 16.76 -4.39
C ARG A 127 5.36 18.22 -4.17
N GLU A 128 4.41 19.14 -4.28
CA GLU A 128 4.62 20.57 -4.02
C GLU A 128 5.05 20.80 -2.56
N GLU A 129 4.33 20.21 -1.61
CA GLU A 129 4.65 20.31 -0.18
C GLU A 129 6.00 19.66 0.17
N LEU A 130 6.37 18.59 -0.53
CA LEU A 130 7.65 17.89 -0.33
C LEU A 130 8.84 18.60 -0.97
N ALA A 131 8.62 19.53 -1.90
CA ALA A 131 9.68 20.12 -2.72
C ALA A 131 10.81 20.73 -1.86
N GLU A 132 10.46 21.43 -0.78
CA GLU A 132 11.43 22.09 0.11
C GLU A 132 11.86 21.21 1.30
N ILE A 133 11.12 20.14 1.59
CA ILE A 133 11.34 19.30 2.79
C ILE A 133 12.17 18.06 2.44
N ALA A 134 11.72 17.32 1.42
CA ALA A 134 12.30 16.07 0.97
C ALA A 134 11.90 15.82 -0.50
N PRO A 135 12.52 16.50 -1.48
CA PRO A 135 12.10 16.45 -2.87
C PRO A 135 11.97 15.03 -3.46
N ASN A 136 12.84 14.11 -3.01
CA ASN A 136 12.88 12.72 -3.46
C ASN A 136 12.12 11.75 -2.54
N PHE A 137 11.25 12.24 -1.65
CA PHE A 137 10.53 11.37 -0.73
C PHE A 137 9.64 10.37 -1.49
N PRO A 138 9.66 9.06 -1.15
CA PRO A 138 8.94 8.06 -1.93
C PRO A 138 7.41 8.22 -1.85
N ILE A 139 6.76 8.16 -3.01
CA ILE A 139 5.30 8.18 -3.15
C ILE A 139 4.84 6.93 -3.91
N ILE A 140 4.07 6.10 -3.24
CA ILE A 140 3.25 5.05 -3.81
C ILE A 140 1.85 5.62 -3.99
N ALA A 141 1.13 5.33 -5.07
CA ALA A 141 -0.20 5.89 -5.28
C ALA A 141 -1.16 4.94 -6.01
N SER A 142 -2.44 5.03 -5.72
CA SER A 142 -3.46 4.26 -6.44
C SER A 142 -3.53 4.66 -7.91
N GLY A 143 -3.48 3.66 -8.79
CA GLY A 143 -3.56 3.82 -10.25
C GLY A 143 -4.98 3.97 -10.78
N GLY A 144 -6.00 3.73 -9.96
CA GLY A 144 -7.39 3.69 -10.43
C GLY A 144 -7.72 2.40 -11.19
N LYS A 145 -8.62 2.51 -12.18
CA LYS A 145 -9.17 1.37 -12.94
C LYS A 145 -8.79 1.35 -14.42
N SER A 146 -8.13 2.39 -14.93
CA SER A 146 -7.76 2.48 -16.34
C SER A 146 -6.32 2.94 -16.53
N ASP A 147 -5.74 2.58 -17.68
CA ASP A 147 -4.39 2.98 -18.07
C ASP A 147 -4.21 4.50 -18.10
N GLU A 148 -5.26 5.25 -18.47
CA GLU A 148 -5.25 6.70 -18.45
C GLU A 148 -5.09 7.24 -17.03
N GLN A 149 -5.81 6.67 -16.06
CA GLN A 149 -5.67 7.04 -14.65
C GLN A 149 -4.29 6.70 -14.11
N ILE A 150 -3.76 5.52 -14.46
CA ILE A 150 -2.40 5.09 -14.10
C ILE A 150 -1.38 6.10 -14.63
N LYS A 151 -1.43 6.41 -15.93
CA LYS A 151 -0.52 7.39 -16.58
C LYS A 151 -0.64 8.77 -15.94
N LYS A 152 -1.85 9.22 -15.60
CA LYS A 152 -2.08 10.49 -14.92
C LYS A 152 -1.44 10.53 -13.53
N THR A 153 -1.54 9.44 -12.77
CA THR A 153 -0.92 9.33 -11.43
C THR A 153 0.62 9.27 -11.53
N ILE A 154 1.17 8.58 -12.53
CA ILE A 154 2.63 8.58 -12.80
C ILE A 154 3.10 10.00 -13.14
N ALA A 155 2.42 10.67 -14.09
CA ALA A 155 2.75 12.03 -14.50
C ALA A 155 2.59 13.07 -13.38
N ALA A 156 1.77 12.79 -12.36
CA ALA A 156 1.66 13.61 -11.15
C ALA A 156 2.91 13.49 -10.24
N GLY A 157 3.76 12.48 -10.45
CA GLY A 157 5.00 12.28 -9.71
C GLY A 157 4.99 11.09 -8.76
N ALA A 158 4.07 10.12 -8.89
CA ALA A 158 4.15 8.88 -8.13
C ALA A 158 5.37 8.04 -8.57
N ASN A 159 6.13 7.49 -7.61
CA ASN A 159 7.25 6.60 -7.89
C ASN A 159 6.80 5.17 -8.17
N ALA A 160 5.69 4.74 -7.55
CA ALA A 160 5.10 3.42 -7.75
C ALA A 160 3.57 3.52 -7.79
N ILE A 161 2.95 2.61 -8.53
CA ILE A 161 1.50 2.53 -8.69
C ILE A 161 0.97 1.27 -8.01
N THR A 162 -0.09 1.43 -7.24
CA THR A 162 -0.87 0.31 -6.72
C THR A 162 -2.12 0.12 -7.56
N PHE A 163 -2.43 -1.13 -7.89
CA PHE A 163 -3.66 -1.50 -8.57
C PHE A 163 -4.25 -2.71 -7.87
N THR A 164 -5.57 -2.84 -7.92
CA THR A 164 -6.24 -3.99 -7.33
C THR A 164 -6.52 -5.03 -8.39
N ALA A 165 -6.10 -6.26 -8.14
CA ALA A 165 -6.30 -7.39 -9.04
C ALA A 165 -7.74 -7.96 -9.01
N TYR A 166 -8.75 -7.10 -9.15
CA TYR A 166 -10.15 -7.56 -9.19
C TYR A 166 -10.42 -8.37 -10.46
N GLY A 167 -10.93 -9.60 -10.30
CA GLY A 167 -11.35 -10.44 -11.42
C GLY A 167 -10.22 -10.93 -12.33
N VAL A 168 -8.94 -10.70 -11.97
CA VAL A 168 -7.79 -11.08 -12.80
C VAL A 168 -7.72 -12.59 -13.02
N THR A 169 -7.93 -13.40 -11.98
CA THR A 169 -7.99 -14.86 -12.12
C THR A 169 -9.07 -15.28 -13.11
N GLU A 170 -10.30 -14.79 -12.90
CA GLU A 170 -11.48 -15.13 -13.70
C GLU A 170 -11.27 -14.75 -15.17
N ALA A 171 -10.84 -13.51 -15.43
CA ALA A 171 -10.57 -13.02 -16.78
C ALA A 171 -9.44 -13.81 -17.48
N THR A 172 -8.39 -14.18 -16.74
CA THR A 172 -7.28 -14.99 -17.27
C THR A 172 -7.75 -16.39 -17.63
N PHE A 173 -8.58 -17.00 -16.77
CA PHE A 173 -9.12 -18.33 -17.01
C PHE A 173 -10.06 -18.35 -18.22
N GLN A 174 -10.98 -17.38 -18.31
CA GLN A 174 -11.89 -17.23 -19.46
C GLN A 174 -11.12 -17.09 -20.78
N LYS A 175 -10.11 -16.22 -20.83
CA LYS A 175 -9.27 -16.02 -22.02
C LYS A 175 -8.53 -17.28 -22.45
N LYS A 176 -7.98 -18.05 -21.50
CA LYS A 176 -7.31 -19.33 -21.80
C LYS A 176 -8.29 -20.37 -22.34
N MET A 177 -9.47 -20.49 -21.74
CA MET A 177 -10.48 -21.45 -22.17
C MET A 177 -11.06 -21.12 -23.55
N GLU A 178 -11.27 -19.84 -23.87
CA GLU A 178 -11.68 -19.40 -25.21
C GLU A 178 -10.66 -19.80 -26.26
N LYS A 179 -9.36 -19.56 -26.00
CA LYS A 179 -8.27 -20.01 -26.87
C LYS A 179 -8.32 -21.54 -27.10
N TYR A 180 -8.49 -22.32 -26.03
CA TYR A 180 -8.56 -23.78 -26.15
C TYR A 180 -9.74 -24.26 -26.99
N ARG A 181 -10.92 -23.62 -26.89
CA ARG A 181 -12.10 -23.96 -27.70
C ARG A 181 -11.95 -23.66 -29.20
N HIS A 182 -11.00 -22.80 -29.59
CA HIS A 182 -10.73 -22.47 -30.99
C HIS A 182 -9.60 -23.31 -31.59
N GLU A 183 -8.66 -23.78 -30.76
CA GLU A 183 -7.46 -24.51 -31.21
C GLU A 183 -7.61 -26.04 -31.11
N HIS A 184 -8.59 -26.55 -30.36
CA HIS A 184 -8.88 -27.97 -30.16
C HIS A 184 -10.38 -28.22 -30.25
#